data_AF-A0A140EBX3-F1
#
_entry.id   AF-A0A140EBX3-F1
#
_cell.length_a   1.000
_cell.length_b   1.000
_cell.length_c   1.000
_cell.angle_alpha   90.00
_cell.angle_beta   90.00
_cell.angle_gamma   90.00
#
_symmetry.space_group_name_H-M   'P 1'
#
loop_
_entity.id
_entity.type
_entity.pdbx_description
1 polymer ?
#
loop_
_entity_poly.entity_id
_entity_poly.type
_entity_poly.pdbx_seq_one_letter_code
_entity_poly.pdbx_strand_id
1 'polypeptide(L)'
;MGFGGINTHVVIDKETPPRHRAPHRRHLTLAGSLQDCELLLLDGESPAELRERLTKAADLAPRLSCAQLADLAHTLQRDLRELPWRAAAVVTSPDDAERRLRELIGALEQDPAGMVTVDDRAFIGCVRAEAGSIGFLFPGQGSGRGTDGGALRRRFAQAAEVYERAGLPATGDPVATEVAQPRIVAAATAGLRVLDWLGVEAEAAVGHSLGELVALHWAGALDEARLSEAARVRGEAMARHGEPGTMASLAAAPE
;
A
#
# COMPACT_ATOMS: atom_id res chain seq x y z
N MET A 1 -23.22 22.57 -46.12
CA MET A 1 -23.00 23.78 -46.95
C MET A 1 -23.69 24.94 -46.24
N GLY A 2 -22.92 25.92 -45.75
CA GLY A 2 -23.48 27.09 -45.06
C GLY A 2 -23.99 28.14 -46.04
N PHE A 3 -25.05 28.88 -45.67
CA PHE A 3 -25.77 29.87 -46.48
C PHE A 3 -24.92 31.06 -47.03
N GLY A 4 -23.61 31.09 -46.77
CA GLY A 4 -22.67 32.15 -47.20
C GLY A 4 -21.58 31.72 -48.19
N GLY A 5 -21.68 30.53 -48.80
CA GLY A 5 -20.70 30.08 -49.81
C GLY A 5 -19.35 29.59 -49.27
N ILE A 6 -19.18 29.52 -47.95
CA ILE A 6 -17.99 28.93 -47.32
C ILE A 6 -18.22 27.43 -47.16
N ASN A 7 -17.36 26.64 -47.80
CA ASN A 7 -17.32 25.19 -47.66
C ASN A 7 -16.09 24.79 -46.86
N THR A 8 -16.31 24.17 -45.70
CA THR A 8 -15.24 23.56 -44.89
C THR A 8 -15.29 22.06 -45.08
N HIS A 9 -14.14 21.45 -45.36
CA HIS A 9 -13.99 20.02 -45.43
C HIS A 9 -12.97 19.57 -44.39
N VAL A 10 -13.33 18.57 -43.59
CA VAL A 10 -12.45 17.97 -42.58
C VAL A 10 -12.29 16.50 -42.94
N VAL A 11 -11.04 16.07 -43.11
CA VAL A 11 -10.69 14.67 -43.28
C VAL A 11 -10.12 14.19 -41.95
N ILE A 12 -10.74 13.15 -41.40
CA ILE A 12 -10.28 12.49 -40.17
C ILE A 12 -9.73 11.14 -40.61
N ASP A 13 -8.46 10.90 -40.31
CA ASP A 13 -7.82 9.60 -40.49
C ASP A 13 -7.68 8.92 -39.13
N LYS A 14 -7.52 7.59 -39.11
CA LYS A 14 -7.27 6.85 -37.88
C LYS A 14 -5.89 7.23 -37.34
N GLU A 15 -5.80 7.38 -36.03
CA GLU A 15 -4.50 7.50 -35.38
C GLU A 15 -3.70 6.21 -35.70
N THR A 16 -2.49 6.37 -36.25
CA THR A 16 -1.62 5.22 -36.47
C THR A 16 -1.20 4.74 -35.09
N PRO A 17 -1.61 3.53 -34.65
CA PRO A 17 -1.32 3.12 -33.29
C PRO A 17 0.20 3.12 -33.09
N PRO A 18 0.70 3.65 -31.96
CA PRO A 18 2.12 3.57 -31.66
C PRO A 18 2.53 2.11 -31.78
N ARG A 19 3.64 1.84 -32.48
CA ARG A 19 4.16 0.47 -32.67
C ARG A 19 4.15 -0.23 -31.32
N HIS A 20 3.37 -1.32 -31.20
CA HIS A 20 3.33 -2.14 -30.00
C HIS A 20 4.76 -2.57 -29.67
N ARG A 21 5.38 -1.92 -28.68
CA ARG A 21 6.64 -2.39 -28.14
C ARG A 21 6.34 -3.68 -27.41
N ALA A 22 7.12 -4.73 -27.68
CA ALA A 22 7.02 -5.95 -26.89
C ALA A 22 7.10 -5.56 -25.40
N PRO A 23 6.19 -6.07 -24.55
CA PRO A 23 6.18 -5.73 -23.14
C PRO A 23 7.54 -6.09 -22.53
N HIS A 24 8.10 -5.17 -21.75
CA HIS A 24 9.36 -5.40 -21.06
C HIS A 24 9.25 -6.63 -20.15
N ARG A 25 10.34 -7.40 -19.96
CA ARG A 25 10.36 -8.60 -19.10
C ARG A 25 9.72 -8.34 -17.74
N ARG A 26 10.01 -7.20 -17.13
CA ARG A 26 9.44 -6.78 -15.85
C ARG A 26 7.91 -6.63 -15.89
N HIS A 27 7.33 -6.09 -16.97
CA HIS A 27 5.88 -5.98 -17.12
C HIS A 27 5.24 -7.36 -17.21
N LEU A 28 5.85 -8.28 -17.96
CA LEU A 28 5.37 -9.66 -18.04
C LEU A 28 5.47 -10.38 -16.69
N THR A 29 6.54 -10.14 -15.92
CA THR A 29 6.68 -10.68 -14.57
C THR A 29 5.62 -10.13 -13.62
N LEU A 30 5.32 -8.83 -13.67
CA LEU A 30 4.29 -8.21 -12.82
C LEU A 30 2.87 -8.65 -13.25
N ALA A 31 2.60 -8.72 -14.55
CA ALA A 31 1.32 -9.20 -15.08
C ALA A 31 1.09 -10.69 -14.76
N GLY A 32 2.16 -11.48 -14.68
CA GLY A 32 2.11 -12.88 -14.23
C GLY A 32 2.24 -13.07 -12.72
N SER A 33 2.40 -11.99 -11.94
CA SER A 33 2.48 -12.07 -10.48
C SER A 33 1.09 -12.19 -9.89
N LEU A 34 0.97 -12.97 -8.80
CA LEU A 34 -0.29 -13.11 -8.07
C LEU A 34 -0.63 -11.78 -7.39
N GLN A 35 -1.45 -10.96 -8.06
CA GLN A 35 -2.11 -9.80 -7.49
C GLN A 35 -3.59 -10.13 -7.39
N ASP A 36 -4.08 -10.26 -6.16
CA ASP A 36 -5.43 -10.70 -5.81
C ASP A 36 -6.39 -9.53 -5.61
N CYS A 37 -5.88 -8.30 -5.58
CA CYS A 37 -6.67 -7.09 -5.49
C CYS A 37 -6.08 -5.90 -6.26
N GLU A 38 -6.95 -4.95 -6.60
CA GLU A 38 -6.63 -3.67 -7.21
C GLU A 38 -7.12 -2.50 -6.34
N LEU A 39 -6.45 -1.35 -6.41
CA LEU A 39 -6.83 -0.13 -5.70
C LEU A 39 -7.44 0.87 -6.67
N LEU A 40 -8.73 1.13 -6.55
CA LEU A 40 -9.43 2.16 -7.31
C LEU A 40 -9.43 3.46 -6.51
N LEU A 41 -8.93 4.54 -7.11
CA LEU A 41 -8.84 5.86 -6.49
C LEU A 41 -9.63 6.88 -7.32
N LEU A 42 -10.50 7.65 -6.69
CA LEU A 42 -11.26 8.69 -7.37
C LEU A 42 -11.26 9.96 -6.53
N ASP A 43 -11.27 11.11 -7.20
CA ASP A 43 -11.44 12.40 -6.57
C ASP A 43 -12.44 13.31 -7.30
N GLY A 44 -12.90 14.37 -6.65
CA GLY A 44 -13.84 15.36 -7.19
C GLY A 44 -13.80 16.69 -6.43
N GLU A 45 -14.22 17.78 -7.09
CA GLU A 45 -14.32 19.12 -6.51
C GLU A 45 -15.55 19.25 -5.59
N SER A 46 -16.55 18.42 -5.82
CA SER A 46 -17.81 18.40 -5.07
C SER A 46 -18.30 16.96 -4.82
N PRO A 47 -19.22 16.74 -3.85
CA PRO A 47 -19.86 15.44 -3.68
C PRO A 47 -20.54 14.96 -4.96
N ALA A 48 -21.17 15.88 -5.70
CA ALA A 48 -21.88 15.55 -6.93
C ALA A 48 -20.93 15.02 -8.02
N GLU A 49 -19.79 15.67 -8.21
CA GLU A 49 -18.79 15.24 -9.18
C GLU A 49 -18.15 13.90 -8.78
N LEU A 50 -17.81 13.71 -7.50
CA LEU A 50 -17.30 12.43 -7.02
C LEU A 50 -18.32 11.31 -7.24
N ARG A 51 -19.61 11.57 -6.96
CA ARG A 51 -20.70 10.62 -7.23
C ARG A 51 -20.80 10.25 -8.70
N GLU A 52 -20.71 11.23 -9.61
CA GLU A 52 -20.74 10.99 -11.05
C GLU A 52 -19.57 10.10 -11.49
N ARG A 53 -18.36 10.39 -11.02
CA ARG A 53 -17.15 9.60 -11.32
C ARG A 53 -17.25 8.18 -10.76
N LEU A 54 -17.73 8.02 -9.53
CA LEU A 54 -18.01 6.71 -8.93
C LEU A 54 -19.05 5.93 -9.71
N THR A 55 -20.14 6.58 -10.14
CA THR A 55 -21.22 5.94 -10.91
C THR A 55 -20.69 5.44 -12.24
N LYS A 56 -19.92 6.26 -12.95
CA LYS A 56 -19.29 5.87 -14.22
C LYS A 56 -18.35 4.68 -14.07
N ALA A 57 -17.55 4.64 -13.00
CA ALA A 57 -16.67 3.52 -12.70
C ALA A 57 -17.46 2.26 -12.34
N ALA A 58 -18.53 2.39 -11.54
CA ALA A 58 -19.40 1.27 -11.15
C ALA A 58 -20.13 0.67 -12.36
N ASP A 59 -20.64 1.50 -13.27
CA ASP A 59 -21.33 1.06 -14.50
C ASP A 59 -20.37 0.39 -15.50
N LEU A 60 -19.08 0.76 -15.46
CA LEU A 60 -18.05 0.15 -16.30
C LEU A 60 -17.54 -1.17 -15.73
N ALA A 61 -17.39 -1.27 -14.40
CA ALA A 61 -16.81 -2.41 -13.69
C ALA A 61 -17.30 -3.79 -14.18
N PRO A 62 -18.62 -4.10 -14.26
CA PRO A 62 -19.10 -5.43 -14.65
C PRO A 62 -18.81 -5.79 -16.11
N ARG A 63 -18.35 -4.83 -16.93
CA ARG A 63 -17.97 -5.04 -18.33
C ARG A 63 -16.49 -5.37 -18.50
N LEU A 64 -15.72 -5.32 -17.42
CA LEU A 64 -14.28 -5.56 -17.43
C LEU A 64 -13.98 -7.03 -17.11
N SER A 65 -12.89 -7.53 -17.69
CA SER A 65 -12.24 -8.74 -17.21
C SER A 65 -11.38 -8.45 -15.98
N CYS A 66 -11.01 -9.48 -15.20
CA CYS A 66 -10.08 -9.31 -14.08
C CYS A 66 -8.74 -8.68 -14.53
N ALA A 67 -8.27 -8.99 -15.75
CA ALA A 67 -7.03 -8.42 -16.29
C ALA A 67 -7.16 -6.91 -16.58
N GLN A 68 -8.35 -6.44 -16.95
CA GLN A 68 -8.61 -5.02 -17.22
C GLN A 68 -8.88 -4.20 -15.95
N LEU A 69 -9.04 -4.86 -14.79
CA LEU A 69 -9.23 -4.15 -13.52
C LEU A 69 -7.96 -3.37 -13.12
N ALA A 70 -6.78 -3.93 -13.41
CA ALA A 70 -5.50 -3.23 -13.24
C ALA A 70 -5.39 -2.00 -14.16
N ASP A 71 -5.86 -2.11 -15.41
CA ASP A 71 -5.90 -0.98 -16.35
C ASP A 71 -6.86 0.11 -15.88
N LEU A 72 -8.01 -0.27 -15.30
CA LEU A 72 -8.94 0.68 -14.68
C LEU A 72 -8.29 1.38 -13.48
N ALA A 73 -7.68 0.63 -12.56
CA ALA A 73 -6.98 1.18 -11.41
C ALA A 73 -5.88 2.17 -11.83
N HIS A 74 -5.08 1.80 -12.84
CA HIS A 74 -4.06 2.67 -13.42
C HIS A 74 -4.65 3.93 -14.05
N THR A 75 -5.73 3.81 -14.81
CA THR A 75 -6.40 4.95 -15.46
C THR A 75 -6.95 5.92 -14.41
N LEU A 76 -7.66 5.39 -13.41
CA LEU A 76 -8.23 6.19 -12.33
C LEU A 76 -7.16 6.91 -11.51
N GLN A 77 -6.03 6.25 -11.22
CA GLN A 77 -4.89 6.86 -10.54
C GLN A 77 -4.27 8.00 -11.36
N ARG A 78 -4.19 7.86 -12.69
CA ARG A 78 -3.68 8.92 -13.57
C ARG A 78 -4.63 10.10 -13.71
N ASP A 79 -5.92 9.86 -13.52
CA ASP A 79 -6.98 10.87 -13.62
C ASP A 79 -7.21 11.62 -12.30
N LEU A 80 -6.43 11.33 -11.25
CA LEU A 80 -6.44 12.08 -10.00
C LEU A 80 -5.93 13.51 -10.24
N ARG A 81 -6.60 14.47 -9.61
CA ARG A 81 -6.34 15.92 -9.67
C ARG A 81 -6.08 16.52 -8.28
N GLU A 82 -5.86 15.67 -7.29
CA GLU A 82 -5.64 16.02 -5.88
C GLU A 82 -6.82 16.76 -5.22
N LEU A 83 -8.03 16.50 -5.71
CA LEU A 83 -9.24 17.23 -5.29
C LEU A 83 -9.71 16.83 -3.88
N PRO A 84 -10.51 17.68 -3.20
CA PRO A 84 -10.82 17.49 -1.78
C PRO A 84 -11.75 16.31 -1.51
N TRP A 85 -12.67 15.98 -2.42
CA TRP A 85 -13.55 14.81 -2.25
C TRP A 85 -12.83 13.59 -2.79
N ARG A 86 -12.60 12.58 -1.96
CA ARG A 86 -11.78 11.42 -2.32
C ARG A 86 -12.48 10.13 -1.95
N ALA A 87 -12.31 9.11 -2.78
CA ALA A 87 -12.76 7.75 -2.55
C ALA A 87 -11.65 6.76 -2.91
N ALA A 88 -11.54 5.70 -2.12
CA ALA A 88 -10.62 4.59 -2.36
C ALA A 88 -11.35 3.27 -2.13
N ALA A 89 -11.14 2.30 -3.01
CA ALA A 89 -11.67 0.94 -2.87
C ALA A 89 -10.62 -0.11 -3.26
N VAL A 90 -10.38 -1.07 -2.37
CA VAL A 90 -9.62 -2.29 -2.66
C VAL A 90 -10.59 -3.36 -3.15
N VAL A 91 -10.41 -3.81 -4.38
CA VAL A 91 -11.36 -4.67 -5.10
C VAL A 91 -10.68 -5.95 -5.57
N THR A 92 -11.35 -7.10 -5.50
CA THR A 92 -10.77 -8.41 -5.90
C THR A 92 -11.31 -8.93 -7.23
N SER A 93 -12.40 -8.34 -7.75
CA SER A 93 -13.02 -8.73 -9.00
C SER A 93 -13.86 -7.59 -9.59
N PRO A 94 -14.25 -7.66 -10.88
CA PRO A 94 -15.21 -6.74 -11.48
C PRO A 94 -16.52 -6.59 -10.68
N ASP A 95 -17.11 -7.69 -10.22
CA ASP A 95 -18.34 -7.68 -9.41
C ASP A 95 -18.12 -7.04 -8.03
N ASP A 96 -16.98 -7.31 -7.39
CA ASP A 96 -16.60 -6.67 -6.12
C ASP A 96 -16.37 -5.17 -6.31
N ALA A 97 -15.78 -4.76 -7.45
CA ALA A 97 -15.60 -3.37 -7.80
C ALA A 97 -16.94 -2.64 -7.98
N GLU A 98 -17.88 -3.22 -8.73
CA GLU A 98 -19.23 -2.65 -8.86
C GLU A 98 -19.87 -2.48 -7.48
N ARG A 99 -19.92 -3.55 -6.68
CA ARG A 99 -20.54 -3.52 -5.35
C ARG A 99 -19.94 -2.43 -4.46
N ARG A 100 -18.61 -2.39 -4.34
CA ARG A 100 -17.90 -1.43 -3.47
C ARG A 100 -18.08 0.01 -3.91
N LEU A 101 -18.04 0.27 -5.21
CA LEU A 101 -18.28 1.61 -5.74
C LEU A 101 -19.72 2.08 -5.47
N ARG A 102 -20.71 1.17 -5.53
CA ARG A 102 -22.10 1.47 -5.14
C ARG A 102 -22.25 1.71 -3.64
N GLU A 103 -21.55 0.95 -2.80
CA GLU A 103 -21.52 1.17 -1.34
C GLU A 103 -20.95 2.55 -1.01
N LEU A 104 -19.87 2.98 -1.69
CA LEU A 104 -19.30 4.31 -1.55
C LEU A 104 -20.27 5.41 -1.98
N ILE A 105 -21.01 5.21 -3.07
CA ILE A 105 -22.08 6.15 -3.49
C ILE A 105 -23.13 6.28 -2.39
N GLY A 106 -23.59 5.16 -1.83
CA GLY A 106 -24.56 5.18 -0.72
C GLY A 106 -24.03 5.89 0.53
N ALA A 107 -22.77 5.67 0.88
CA ALA A 107 -22.11 6.35 2.01
C ALA A 107 -22.01 7.87 1.78
N LEU A 108 -21.63 8.29 0.57
CA LEU A 108 -21.55 9.71 0.20
C LEU A 108 -22.90 10.42 0.27
N GLU A 109 -23.99 9.74 -0.07
CA GLU A 109 -25.35 10.29 -0.01
C GLU A 109 -25.89 10.39 1.42
N GLN A 110 -25.48 9.47 2.31
CA GLN A 110 -25.89 9.47 3.72
C GLN A 110 -25.18 10.56 4.53
N ASP A 111 -23.86 10.67 4.36
CA ASP A 111 -23.06 11.70 5.01
C ASP A 111 -22.06 12.31 4.03
N PRO A 112 -22.48 13.32 3.25
CA PRO A 112 -21.57 14.04 2.40
C PRO A 112 -20.49 14.74 3.22
N ALA A 113 -20.74 15.13 4.47
CA ALA A 113 -19.76 15.93 5.20
C ALA A 113 -18.65 15.10 5.86
N GLY A 114 -18.92 13.82 6.09
CA GLY A 114 -18.10 12.92 6.87
C GLY A 114 -16.95 12.28 6.11
N MET A 115 -15.97 11.83 6.91
CA MET A 115 -14.99 10.85 6.48
C MET A 115 -15.49 9.48 6.93
N VAL A 116 -15.80 8.61 5.98
CA VAL A 116 -16.45 7.32 6.23
C VAL A 116 -15.53 6.20 5.73
N THR A 117 -15.13 5.34 6.66
CA THR A 117 -14.59 4.02 6.35
C THR A 117 -15.77 3.05 6.32
N VAL A 118 -16.12 2.54 5.14
CA VAL A 118 -17.26 1.62 4.96
C VAL A 118 -16.90 0.25 5.54
N ASP A 119 -15.68 -0.20 5.26
CA ASP A 119 -15.05 -1.41 5.80
C ASP A 119 -13.51 -1.29 5.69
N ASP A 120 -12.78 -2.36 5.98
CA ASP A 120 -11.30 -2.40 5.91
C ASP A 120 -10.73 -2.19 4.48
N ARG A 121 -11.57 -2.01 3.47
CA ARG A 121 -11.19 -1.96 2.05
C ARG A 121 -11.79 -0.78 1.30
N ALA A 122 -12.68 0.01 1.90
CA ALA A 122 -13.38 1.09 1.21
C ALA A 122 -13.49 2.34 2.10
N PHE A 123 -13.14 3.47 1.50
CA PHE A 123 -13.05 4.77 2.16
C PHE A 123 -13.63 5.87 1.26
N ILE A 124 -14.37 6.81 1.83
CA ILE A 124 -14.83 8.02 1.16
C ILE A 124 -14.88 9.20 2.11
N GLY A 125 -14.54 10.40 1.63
CA GLY A 125 -14.70 11.60 2.42
C GLY A 125 -14.21 12.87 1.75
N CYS A 126 -14.27 13.96 2.51
CA CYS A 126 -13.78 15.27 2.11
C CYS A 126 -12.55 15.65 2.96
N VAL A 127 -11.45 16.00 2.29
CA VAL A 127 -10.26 16.55 2.94
C VAL A 127 -10.53 18.01 3.30
N ARG A 128 -10.69 18.29 4.60
CA ARG A 128 -11.15 19.60 5.12
C ARG A 128 -10.08 20.47 5.77
N ALA A 129 -8.88 19.94 6.02
CA ALA A 129 -7.79 20.62 6.72
C ALA A 129 -6.42 20.10 6.24
N GLU A 130 -5.34 20.62 6.83
CA GLU A 130 -3.98 20.06 6.67
C GLU A 130 -4.00 18.56 6.94
N ALA A 131 -3.23 17.80 6.15
CA ALA A 131 -3.14 16.36 6.27
C ALA A 131 -2.84 15.98 7.73
N GLY A 132 -3.53 14.95 8.23
CA GLY A 132 -3.23 14.45 9.57
C GLY A 132 -1.79 13.97 9.66
N SER A 133 -1.13 14.22 10.79
CA SER A 133 0.23 13.77 11.05
C SER A 133 0.28 12.24 11.10
N ILE A 134 1.18 11.63 10.33
CA ILE A 134 1.40 10.18 10.35
C ILE A 134 2.47 9.85 11.39
N GLY A 135 2.21 8.85 12.23
CA GLY A 135 3.19 8.28 13.16
C GLY A 135 3.49 6.82 12.82
N PHE A 136 4.77 6.45 12.70
CA PHE A 136 5.16 5.06 12.51
C PHE A 136 5.26 4.32 13.84
N LEU A 137 4.65 3.13 13.91
CA LEU A 137 4.72 2.24 15.06
C LEU A 137 5.48 0.97 14.68
N PHE A 138 6.63 0.75 15.31
CA PHE A 138 7.45 -0.42 15.08
C PHE A 138 7.23 -1.48 16.16
N PRO A 139 6.82 -2.70 15.79
CA PRO A 139 6.52 -3.73 16.76
C PRO A 139 7.77 -4.30 17.42
N GLY A 140 7.58 -4.91 18.59
CA GLY A 140 8.63 -5.62 19.31
C GLY A 140 8.80 -7.08 18.92
N GLN A 141 9.52 -7.81 19.77
CA GLN A 141 9.68 -9.26 19.64
C GLN A 141 8.33 -9.96 19.82
N GLY A 142 8.02 -10.92 18.92
CA GLY A 142 6.75 -11.64 18.89
C GLY A 142 5.91 -11.39 17.63
N SER A 143 6.30 -10.42 16.81
CA SER A 143 5.57 -10.09 15.59
C SER A 143 5.95 -10.94 14.39
N GLY A 144 4.92 -11.48 13.73
CA GLY A 144 5.03 -12.29 12.53
C GLY A 144 5.78 -13.61 12.74
N ARG A 145 5.71 -14.48 11.73
CA ARG A 145 6.49 -15.74 11.69
C ARG A 145 7.18 -15.99 10.36
N GLY A 146 6.85 -15.20 9.32
CA GLY A 146 7.42 -15.34 7.98
C GLY A 146 8.83 -14.79 7.87
N THR A 147 9.69 -15.53 7.17
CA THR A 147 11.09 -15.17 6.84
C THR A 147 11.26 -14.77 5.37
N ASP A 148 10.27 -15.02 4.51
CA ASP A 148 10.37 -14.88 3.06
C ASP A 148 9.96 -13.48 2.53
N GLY A 149 9.53 -12.58 3.40
CA GLY A 149 9.06 -11.23 3.04
C GLY A 149 7.72 -11.15 2.33
N GLY A 150 7.03 -12.28 2.13
CA GLY A 150 5.66 -12.36 1.66
C GLY A 150 5.34 -11.51 0.42
N ALA A 151 4.18 -10.85 0.45
CA ALA A 151 3.69 -10.05 -0.67
C ALA A 151 4.59 -8.84 -0.99
N LEU A 152 5.15 -8.18 0.03
CA LEU A 152 6.00 -7.00 -0.17
C LEU A 152 7.26 -7.35 -0.95
N ARG A 153 7.96 -8.43 -0.57
CA ARG A 153 9.16 -8.87 -1.31
C ARG A 153 8.84 -9.25 -2.75
N ARG A 154 7.69 -9.89 -3.01
CA ARG A 154 7.29 -10.26 -4.37
C ARG A 154 6.98 -9.05 -5.24
N ARG A 155 6.48 -7.97 -4.64
CA ARG A 155 5.97 -6.80 -5.38
C ARG A 155 6.99 -5.66 -5.52
N PHE A 156 7.78 -5.41 -4.48
CA PHE A 156 8.67 -4.25 -4.40
C PHE A 156 10.14 -4.67 -4.41
N ALA A 157 10.91 -4.13 -5.36
CA ALA A 157 12.33 -4.42 -5.49
C ALA A 157 13.11 -3.99 -4.24
N GLN A 158 12.72 -2.86 -3.65
CA GLN A 158 13.31 -2.30 -2.45
C GLN A 158 13.16 -3.22 -1.24
N ALA A 159 12.02 -3.92 -1.13
CA ALA A 159 11.82 -4.95 -0.12
C ALA A 159 12.68 -6.18 -0.42
N ALA A 160 12.74 -6.61 -1.69
CA ALA A 160 13.57 -7.76 -2.08
C ALA A 160 15.05 -7.56 -1.75
N GLU A 161 15.61 -6.39 -2.01
CA GLU A 161 16.99 -6.04 -1.68
C GLU A 161 17.28 -6.16 -0.17
N VAL A 162 16.34 -5.75 0.70
CA VAL A 162 16.50 -5.85 2.16
C VAL A 162 16.59 -7.31 2.57
N TYR A 163 15.70 -8.16 2.07
CA TYR A 163 15.70 -9.59 2.39
C TYR A 163 16.93 -10.32 1.83
N GLU A 164 17.39 -9.94 0.63
CA GLU A 164 18.63 -10.48 0.05
C GLU A 164 19.85 -10.11 0.88
N ARG A 165 19.95 -8.87 1.34
CA ARG A 165 21.03 -8.40 2.22
C ARG A 165 20.97 -9.03 3.60
N ALA A 166 19.77 -9.19 4.16
CA ALA A 166 19.58 -9.77 5.49
C ALA A 166 19.99 -11.24 5.56
N GLY A 167 19.94 -11.98 4.45
CA GLY A 167 20.43 -13.37 4.38
C GLY A 167 19.76 -14.29 5.40
N LEU A 168 18.48 -14.08 5.69
CA LEU A 168 17.77 -14.78 6.75
C LEU A 168 17.74 -16.31 6.50
N PRO A 169 17.84 -17.14 7.56
CA PRO A 169 17.77 -18.59 7.40
C PRO A 169 16.45 -19.03 6.77
N ALA A 170 16.54 -19.89 5.74
CA ALA A 170 15.37 -20.49 5.11
C ALA A 170 14.72 -21.59 5.97
N THR A 171 15.47 -22.14 6.93
CA THR A 171 15.06 -23.21 7.83
C THR A 171 15.43 -22.87 9.27
N GLY A 172 14.68 -23.38 10.25
CA GLY A 172 14.89 -23.11 11.68
C GLY A 172 13.60 -22.74 12.39
N ASP A 173 13.66 -22.56 13.71
CA ASP A 173 12.53 -22.05 14.49
C ASP A 173 12.43 -20.51 14.34
N PRO A 174 11.40 -19.97 13.67
CA PRO A 174 11.25 -18.53 13.47
C PRO A 174 10.95 -17.75 14.76
N VAL A 175 10.70 -18.47 15.86
CA VAL A 175 10.43 -17.93 17.20
C VAL A 175 11.71 -17.85 18.04
N ALA A 176 12.75 -18.63 17.72
CA ALA A 176 14.05 -18.54 18.40
C ALA A 176 14.57 -17.10 18.34
N THR A 177 15.01 -16.55 19.47
CA THR A 177 15.23 -15.10 19.65
C THR A 177 16.29 -14.57 18.68
N GLU A 178 17.34 -15.34 18.46
CA GLU A 178 18.44 -15.10 17.53
C GLU A 178 17.99 -15.07 16.05
N VAL A 179 16.87 -15.71 15.72
CA VAL A 179 16.25 -15.68 14.37
C VAL A 179 15.16 -14.61 14.30
N ALA A 180 14.36 -14.48 15.35
CA ALA A 180 13.20 -13.61 15.41
C ALA A 180 13.60 -12.12 15.33
N GLN A 181 14.66 -11.70 16.03
CA GLN A 181 15.04 -10.28 16.05
C GLN A 181 15.54 -9.78 14.68
N PRO A 182 16.52 -10.42 14.01
CA PRO A 182 16.91 -10.03 12.66
C PRO A 182 15.76 -10.09 11.66
N ARG A 183 14.88 -11.10 11.76
CA ARG A 183 13.72 -11.25 10.88
C ARG A 183 12.72 -10.11 11.00
N ILE A 184 12.40 -9.70 12.23
CA ILE A 184 11.47 -8.60 12.50
C ILE A 184 12.06 -7.28 12.00
N VAL A 185 13.35 -7.04 12.27
CA VAL A 185 14.05 -5.84 11.82
C VAL A 185 14.13 -5.78 10.29
N ALA A 186 14.43 -6.88 9.62
CA ALA A 186 14.41 -6.95 8.15
C ALA A 186 13.02 -6.66 7.58
N ALA A 187 11.96 -7.21 8.19
CA ALA A 187 10.59 -6.95 7.77
C ALA A 187 10.20 -5.46 7.94
N ALA A 188 10.55 -4.86 9.08
CA ALA A 188 10.27 -3.45 9.34
C ALA A 188 11.07 -2.52 8.41
N THR A 189 12.33 -2.86 8.12
CA THR A 189 13.18 -2.14 7.17
C THR A 189 12.64 -2.24 5.74
N ALA A 190 12.19 -3.43 5.33
CA ALA A 190 11.54 -3.61 4.03
C ALA A 190 10.25 -2.80 3.92
N GLY A 191 9.43 -2.77 4.98
CA GLY A 191 8.24 -1.92 5.07
C GLY A 191 8.59 -0.44 4.96
N LEU A 192 9.59 0.05 5.70
CA LEU A 192 10.08 1.43 5.62
C LEU A 192 10.49 1.82 4.21
N ARG A 193 11.29 0.99 3.53
CA ARG A 193 11.70 1.27 2.15
C ARG A 193 10.54 1.30 1.16
N VAL A 194 9.48 0.50 1.40
CA VAL A 194 8.28 0.53 0.58
C VAL A 194 7.46 1.79 0.84
N LEU A 195 7.30 2.19 2.11
CA LEU A 195 6.61 3.43 2.48
C LEU A 195 7.32 4.66 1.90
N ASP A 196 8.64 4.71 2.01
CA ASP A 196 9.48 5.75 1.39
C ASP A 196 9.30 5.79 -0.14
N TRP A 197 9.33 4.63 -0.80
CA TRP A 197 9.08 4.55 -2.24
C TRP A 197 7.67 5.01 -2.65
N LEU A 198 6.67 4.82 -1.78
CA LEU A 198 5.30 5.29 -1.97
C LEU A 198 5.11 6.77 -1.61
N GLY A 199 6.14 7.45 -1.07
CA GLY A 199 6.06 8.83 -0.61
C GLY A 199 5.26 9.00 0.69
N VAL A 200 5.15 7.96 1.52
CA VAL A 200 4.50 8.02 2.82
C VAL A 200 5.51 8.46 3.87
N GLU A 201 5.39 9.70 4.30
CA GLU A 201 6.25 10.30 5.33
C GLU A 201 5.53 10.31 6.68
N ALA A 202 6.30 10.14 7.76
CA ALA A 202 5.81 10.25 9.13
C ALA A 202 6.48 11.44 9.83
N GLU A 203 5.79 12.01 10.82
CA GLU A 203 6.31 13.10 11.65
C GLU A 203 6.93 12.57 12.94
N ALA A 204 6.56 11.36 13.35
CA ALA A 204 7.07 10.71 14.54
C ALA A 204 7.17 9.19 14.34
N ALA A 205 8.02 8.56 15.14
CA ALA A 205 8.09 7.12 15.24
C ALA A 205 8.20 6.66 16.69
N VAL A 206 7.55 5.55 17.01
CA VAL A 206 7.65 4.86 18.30
C VAL A 206 7.93 3.39 18.04
N GLY A 207 8.82 2.80 18.83
CA GLY A 207 9.12 1.39 18.77
C GLY A 207 8.89 0.71 20.11
N HIS A 208 8.40 -0.53 20.10
CA HIS A 208 8.31 -1.34 21.31
C HIS A 208 9.53 -2.25 21.43
N SER A 209 10.39 -2.05 22.43
CA SER A 209 11.58 -2.91 22.67
C SER A 209 12.47 -3.02 21.42
N LEU A 210 12.45 -4.16 20.70
CA LEU A 210 13.17 -4.32 19.44
C LEU A 210 12.83 -3.23 18.41
N GLY A 211 11.56 -2.79 18.38
CA GLY A 211 11.10 -1.76 17.46
C GLY A 211 11.79 -0.41 17.65
N GLU A 212 12.37 -0.13 18.83
CA GLU A 212 13.09 1.13 19.07
C GLU A 212 14.34 1.24 18.19
N LEU A 213 15.01 0.12 17.89
CA LEU A 213 16.14 0.12 16.96
C LEU A 213 15.70 0.57 15.57
N VAL A 214 14.51 0.15 15.13
CA VAL A 214 13.94 0.55 13.84
C VAL A 214 13.51 2.03 13.88
N ALA A 215 12.94 2.51 14.99
CA ALA A 215 12.62 3.92 15.16
C ALA A 215 13.87 4.81 15.10
N LEU A 216 14.97 4.40 15.75
CA LEU A 216 16.26 5.08 15.70
C LEU A 216 16.86 5.07 14.29
N HIS A 217 16.70 3.96 13.55
CA HIS A 217 17.10 3.89 12.16
C HIS A 217 16.30 4.86 11.28
N TRP A 218 14.98 4.86 11.41
CA TRP A 218 14.10 5.79 10.70
C TRP A 218 14.45 7.26 10.99
N ALA A 219 14.78 7.58 12.25
CA ALA A 219 15.22 8.91 12.66
C ALA A 219 16.66 9.28 12.19
N GLY A 220 17.36 8.38 11.49
CA GLY A 220 18.72 8.60 10.97
C GLY A 220 19.84 8.43 12.00
N ALA A 221 19.54 8.00 13.23
CA ALA A 221 20.54 7.76 14.28
C ALA A 221 21.33 6.45 14.04
N LEU A 222 20.73 5.48 13.36
CA LEU A 222 21.36 4.22 12.95
C LEU A 222 21.25 4.05 11.43
N ASP A 223 22.35 3.70 10.78
CA ASP A 223 22.28 3.23 9.39
C ASP A 223 21.75 1.79 9.34
N GLU A 224 21.36 1.34 8.14
CA GLU A 224 20.75 0.01 7.94
C GLU A 224 21.69 -1.15 8.32
N ALA A 225 23.00 -0.97 8.12
CA ALA A 225 24.00 -1.99 8.44
C ALA A 225 24.12 -2.15 9.97
N ARG A 226 24.23 -1.03 10.70
CA ARG A 226 24.25 -0.98 12.16
C ARG A 226 22.95 -1.48 12.78
N LEU A 227 21.81 -1.14 12.19
CA LEU A 227 20.51 -1.68 12.61
C LEU A 227 20.49 -3.22 12.52
N SER A 228 20.90 -3.75 11.37
CA SER A 228 20.95 -5.21 11.13
C SER A 228 21.92 -5.90 12.09
N GLU A 229 23.09 -5.32 12.31
CA GLU A 229 24.09 -5.83 13.26
C GLU A 229 23.58 -5.79 14.70
N ALA A 230 22.99 -4.68 15.13
CA ALA A 230 22.43 -4.53 16.48
C ALA A 230 21.35 -5.58 16.76
N ALA A 231 20.45 -5.82 15.80
CA ALA A 231 19.41 -6.84 15.91
C ALA A 231 20.00 -8.26 16.04
N ARG A 232 21.03 -8.57 15.24
CA ARG A 232 21.74 -9.86 15.28
C ARG A 232 22.45 -10.07 16.62
N VAL A 233 23.28 -9.12 17.03
CA VAL A 233 24.06 -9.20 18.27
C VAL A 233 23.14 -9.29 19.49
N ARG A 234 22.06 -8.50 19.52
CA ARG A 234 21.07 -8.55 20.60
C ARG A 234 20.35 -9.90 20.65
N GLY A 235 19.92 -10.41 19.51
CA GLY A 235 19.28 -11.72 19.41
C GLY A 235 20.18 -12.85 19.91
N GLU A 236 21.44 -12.89 19.43
CA GLU A 236 22.44 -13.88 19.85
C GLU A 236 22.79 -13.78 21.34
N ALA A 237 22.96 -12.56 21.86
CA ALA A 237 23.29 -12.34 23.25
C ALA A 237 22.16 -12.79 24.18
N MET A 238 20.91 -12.47 23.83
CA MET A 238 19.74 -12.91 24.59
C MET A 238 19.56 -14.43 24.56
N ALA A 239 19.81 -15.07 23.40
CA ALA A 239 19.73 -16.52 23.27
C ALA A 239 20.85 -17.24 24.06
N ARG A 240 22.07 -16.70 24.06
CA ARG A 240 23.24 -17.33 24.69
C ARG A 240 23.34 -17.07 26.20
N HIS A 241 22.96 -15.87 26.64
CA HIS A 241 23.18 -15.41 28.01
C HIS A 241 21.86 -15.20 28.78
N GLY A 242 20.71 -15.41 28.15
CA GLY A 242 19.41 -15.31 28.81
C GLY A 242 19.25 -16.40 29.87
N GLU A 243 18.84 -15.98 31.08
CA GLU A 243 18.41 -16.91 32.11
C GLU A 243 16.96 -17.37 31.85
N PRO A 244 16.56 -18.56 32.34
CA PRO A 244 15.18 -19.01 32.22
C PRO A 244 14.20 -18.01 32.87
N GLY A 245 13.34 -17.42 32.05
CA GLY A 245 12.30 -16.49 32.47
C GLY A 245 11.05 -16.64 31.61
N THR A 246 9.92 -16.13 32.09
CA THR A 246 8.66 -16.11 31.33
C THR A 246 8.05 -14.72 31.35
N MET A 247 7.33 -14.38 30.29
CA MET A 247 6.56 -13.13 30.20
C MET A 247 5.07 -13.44 30.25
N ALA A 248 4.30 -12.61 30.96
CA ALA A 248 2.85 -12.70 31.02
C ALA A 248 2.23 -11.36 30.66
N SER A 249 1.15 -11.39 29.86
CA SER A 249 0.32 -10.22 29.59
C SER A 249 -0.80 -10.16 30.63
N LEU A 250 -0.90 -9.06 31.37
CA LEU A 250 -1.91 -8.84 32.40
C LEU A 250 -2.90 -7.76 31.95
N ALA A 251 -4.19 -8.08 31.98
CA ALA A 251 -5.25 -7.10 31.74
C ALA A 251 -5.56 -6.33 33.04
N ALA A 252 -4.60 -5.52 33.49
CA ALA A 252 -4.70 -4.70 34.70
C ALA A 252 -4.11 -3.30 34.43
N ALA A 253 -4.61 -2.29 35.14
CA ALA A 253 -4.02 -0.95 35.09
C ALA A 253 -2.67 -0.94 35.83
N PRO A 254 -1.68 -0.13 35.38
CA PRO A 254 -0.54 0.21 36.22
C PRO A 254 -1.06 1.04 37.39
N GLU A 255 -0.83 0.58 38.63
CA GLU A 255 -1.21 1.29 39.87
C GLU A 255 -0.50 2.65 40.02
#